data_AF-A0A1Y2MPY7-F1
#
_entry.id   AF-A0A1Y2MPY7-F1
#
_cell.length_a   1.000
_cell.length_b   1.000
_cell.length_c   1.000
_cell.angle_alpha   90.00
_cell.angle_beta   90.00
_cell.angle_gamma   90.00
#
_symmetry.space_group_name_H-M   'P 1'
#
loop_
_entity.id
_entity.type
_entity.pdbx_description
1 polymer ?
#
loop_
_entity_poly.entity_id
_entity_poly.type
_entity_poly.pdbx_seq_one_letter_code
_entity_poly.pdbx_strand_id
1 'polypeptide(L)' 'MSADGDPLVAFFLAEGYDLDRLRAEHADDGSGRCRACGGPQSGRFRWPCDTRRAADRAVERQRADRDTTS' A
#
# COMPACT_ATOMS: atom_id res chain seq x y z
N MET A 1 9.14 14.45 15.29
CA MET A 1 8.66 13.82 14.03
C MET A 1 7.41 13.05 14.41
N SER A 2 6.24 13.63 14.15
CA SER A 2 4.95 13.09 14.60
C SER A 2 4.70 11.70 14.00
N ALA A 3 4.09 10.82 14.79
CA ALA A 3 3.71 9.46 14.44
C ALA A 3 2.52 9.37 13.46
N ASP A 4 2.32 10.39 12.63
CA ASP A 4 1.19 10.52 11.71
C ASP A 4 1.72 10.48 10.27
N GLY A 5 1.27 9.47 9.52
CA GLY A 5 1.35 9.48 8.06
C GLY A 5 2.67 8.97 7.49
N ASP A 6 2.73 7.65 7.26
CA ASP A 6 3.57 7.14 6.19
C ASP A 6 3.19 7.91 4.90
N PRO A 7 4.09 8.70 4.28
CA PRO A 7 3.73 9.70 3.28
C PRO A 7 3.06 9.06 2.04
N LEU A 8 3.38 7.79 1.78
CA LEU A 8 2.76 7.01 0.72
C LEU A 8 1.31 6.65 1.03
N VAL A 9 0.98 6.38 2.31
CA VAL A 9 -0.40 6.15 2.77
C VAL A 9 -1.23 7.42 2.61
N ALA A 10 -0.70 8.57 3.06
CA ALA A 10 -1.38 9.85 2.94
C ALA A 10 -1.63 10.20 1.46
N PHE A 11 -0.64 9.96 0.59
CA PHE A 11 -0.78 10.13 -0.86
C PHE A 11 -1.88 9.24 -1.46
N PHE A 12 -1.92 7.95 -1.12
CA PHE A 12 -2.95 7.05 -1.64
C PHE A 12 -4.37 7.46 -1.24
N LEU A 13 -4.55 7.91 0.00
CA LEU A 13 -5.83 8.38 0.49
C LEU A 13 -6.24 9.72 -0.14
N ALA A 14 -5.30 10.67 -0.27
CA ALA A 14 -5.57 12.00 -0.83
C ALA A 14 -5.94 11.94 -2.33
N GLU A 15 -5.25 11.10 -3.11
CA GLU A 15 -5.51 10.94 -4.53
C GLU A 15 -6.70 10.01 -4.84
N GLY A 16 -7.26 9.35 -3.82
CA GLY A 16 -8.41 8.46 -3.99
C GLY A 16 -8.08 7.20 -4.79
N TYR A 17 -6.88 6.64 -4.62
CA TYR A 17 -6.49 5.40 -5.30
C TYR A 17 -7.41 4.23 -4.90
N ASP A 18 -7.68 3.35 -5.86
CA ASP A 18 -8.33 2.07 -5.59
C ASP A 18 -7.35 1.14 -4.86
N LEU A 19 -7.42 1.16 -3.53
CA LEU A 19 -6.50 0.43 -2.65
C LEU A 19 -6.60 -1.08 -2.83
N ASP A 20 -7.77 -1.60 -3.19
CA ASP A 20 -7.96 -3.04 -3.36
C ASP A 20 -7.30 -3.52 -4.66
N ARG A 21 -7.47 -2.72 -5.73
CA ARG A 21 -6.72 -2.91 -6.98
C ARG A 21 -5.22 -2.83 -6.75
N LEU A 22 -4.75 -1.81 -6.01
CA LEU A 22 -3.31 -1.63 -5.70
C LEU A 22 -2.75 -2.84 -4.94
N ARG A 23 -3.52 -3.40 -3.99
CA ARG A 23 -3.15 -4.63 -3.28
C ARG A 23 -3.13 -5.83 -4.21
N ALA A 24 -4.10 -5.96 -5.13
CA ALA A 24 -4.15 -7.07 -6.09
C ALA A 24 -2.99 -7.02 -7.10
N GLU A 25 -2.66 -5.84 -7.60
CA GLU A 25 -1.53 -5.61 -8.53
C GLU A 25 -0.19 -5.88 -7.81
N HIS A 26 -0.04 -5.38 -6.59
CA HIS A 26 1.11 -5.68 -5.74
C HIS A 26 0.87 -6.94 -4.89
N ALA A 27 0.78 -8.10 -5.54
CA ALA A 27 0.72 -9.42 -4.89
C ALA A 27 2.10 -10.11 -4.84
N ASP A 28 2.23 -11.13 -3.98
CA ASP A 28 3.37 -12.04 -4.00
C ASP A 28 3.34 -12.89 -5.27
N ASP A 29 4.50 -13.08 -5.88
CA ASP A 29 4.67 -13.90 -7.08
C ASP A 29 4.94 -15.39 -6.75
N GLY A 30 4.79 -15.80 -5.49
CA GLY A 30 5.08 -17.16 -5.01
C GLY A 30 6.55 -17.41 -4.68
N SER A 31 7.42 -16.41 -4.88
CA SER A 31 8.87 -16.48 -4.61
C SER A 31 9.32 -15.53 -3.49
N GLY A 32 8.40 -14.96 -2.71
CA GLY A 32 8.71 -13.92 -1.72
C GLY A 32 9.05 -12.58 -2.36
N ARG A 33 8.51 -12.31 -3.55
CA ARG A 33 8.77 -11.10 -4.34
C ARG A 33 7.45 -10.53 -4.82
N CYS A 34 7.33 -9.21 -4.85
CA CYS A 34 6.15 -8.59 -5.44
C CYS A 34 6.16 -8.74 -6.96
N ARG A 35 5.06 -9.26 -7.52
CA ARG A 35 4.85 -9.45 -8.96
C ARG A 35 4.97 -8.15 -9.76
N ALA A 36 4.35 -7.06 -9.30
CA ALA A 36 4.38 -5.77 -9.99
C ALA A 36 5.72 -5.02 -9.85
N CYS A 37 6.50 -5.28 -8.79
CA CYS A 37 7.79 -4.64 -8.58
C CYS A 37 8.94 -5.28 -9.40
N GLY A 38 8.62 -6.23 -10.30
CA GLY A 38 9.57 -7.05 -11.06
C GLY A 38 10.43 -6.33 -12.11
N GLY A 39 10.37 -5.01 -12.24
CA GLY A 39 11.11 -4.24 -13.25
C GLY A 39 12.55 -3.87 -12.83
N PRO A 40 13.44 -3.58 -13.80
CA PRO A 40 14.84 -3.16 -13.55
C PRO A 40 14.97 -1.83 -12.80
N GLN A 41 13.86 -1.11 -12.60
CA GLN A 41 13.85 0.27 -12.11
C GLN A 41 13.78 0.39 -10.58
N SER A 42 13.49 -0.70 -9.85
CA SER A 42 13.23 -0.59 -8.40
C SER A 42 14.20 -1.36 -7.52
N GLY A 43 14.94 -2.35 -8.02
CA GLY A 43 15.94 -3.14 -7.26
C GLY A 43 15.42 -3.80 -5.96
N ARG A 44 14.14 -3.62 -5.63
CA ARG A 44 13.49 -3.99 -4.37
C ARG A 44 12.43 -5.03 -4.68
N PHE A 45 12.89 -6.22 -4.99
CA PHE A 45 12.03 -7.39 -5.18
C PHE A 45 11.52 -7.96 -3.84
N ARG A 46 11.31 -7.14 -2.81
CA ARG A 46 10.90 -7.64 -1.49
C ARG A 46 9.39 -7.79 -1.41
N TRP A 47 8.93 -8.88 -0.81
CA TRP A 47 7.55 -9.04 -0.37
C TRP A 47 7.44 -8.94 1.16
N PRO A 48 6.41 -8.28 1.72
CA PRO A 48 5.54 -7.32 1.03
C PRO A 48 6.32 -6.06 0.66
N CYS A 49 6.10 -5.55 -0.54
CA CYS A 49 6.74 -4.31 -1.02
C CYS A 49 6.18 -3.09 -0.29
N ASP A 50 6.87 -1.95 -0.38
CA ASP A 50 6.47 -0.70 0.27
C ASP A 50 5.06 -0.27 -0.17
N THR A 51 4.76 -0.37 -1.45
CA THR A 51 3.42 -0.10 -2.00
C THR A 51 2.34 -0.98 -1.38
N ARG A 52 2.60 -2.30 -1.25
CA ARG A 52 1.66 -3.22 -0.61
C ARG A 52 1.41 -2.85 0.85
N ARG A 53 2.49 -2.56 1.59
CA ARG A 53 2.40 -2.16 3.01
C ARG A 53 1.62 -0.86 3.18
N ALA A 54 1.87 0.13 2.32
CA ALA A 54 1.14 1.39 2.35
C ALA A 54 -0.34 1.20 1.96
N ALA A 55 -0.64 0.38 0.95
CA ALA A 55 -2.02 0.10 0.58
C ALA A 55 -2.79 -0.63 1.71
N ASP A 56 -2.18 -1.61 2.38
CA ASP A 56 -2.80 -2.28 3.54
C ASP A 56 -3.09 -1.27 4.67
N ARG A 57 -2.13 -0.41 5.04
CA ARG A 57 -2.33 0.63 6.06
C ARG A 57 -3.39 1.66 5.67
N ALA A 58 -3.44 2.04 4.39
CA ALA A 58 -4.45 2.96 3.89
C ALA A 58 -5.85 2.37 4.03
N VAL A 59 -6.03 1.07 3.75
CA VAL A 59 -7.32 0.38 3.95
C VAL A 59 -7.71 0.37 5.43
N GLU A 60 -6.77 0.08 6.33
CA GLU A 60 -7.03 0.11 7.78
C GLU A 60 -7.47 1.50 8.24
N ARG A 61 -6.80 2.55 7.76
CA ARG A 61 -7.17 3.94 8.11
C ARG A 61 -8.51 4.34 7.52
N GLN A 62 -8.80 3.98 6.27
CA GLN A 62 -10.08 4.28 5.63
C GLN A 62 -11.26 3.59 6.33
N ARG A 63 -11.05 2.39 6.89
CA ARG A 63 -12.04 1.69 7.73
C ARG A 63 -12.23 2.39 9.07
N ALA A 64 -11.15 2.78 9.74
CA ALA A 64 -11.23 3.49 11.02
C ALA A 64 -11.94 4.85 10.91
N ASP A 65 -11.69 5.59 9.81
CA ASP A 65 -12.31 6.89 9.55
C ASP A 65 -13.82 6.76 9.29
N ARG A 66 -14.22 5.71 8.55
CA ARG A 66 -15.64 5.36 8.33
C ARG A 66 -16.37 5.00 9.62
N ASP A 67 -15.72 4.26 10.52
CA ASP A 67 -16.28 3.87 11.81
C ASP A 67 -16.46 5.07 12.75
N THR A 68 -15.53 6.03 12.70
CA THR A 68 -15.60 7.26 13.52
C THR A 68 -16.68 8.23 13.04
N THR A 69 -17.05 8.18 11.76
CA THR A 69 -18.04 9.08 11.15
C THR A 69 -19.48 8.54 11.26
N SER A 70 -19.65 7.29 11.71
CA SER A 70 -20.96 6.62 11.82
C SER A 70 -21.61 6.77 13.19
#